data_AF-A0A1A3IHL8-F1
#
_entry.id   AF-A0A1A3IHL8-F1
#
_cell.length_a   1.000
_cell.length_b   1.000
_cell.length_c   1.000
_cell.angle_alpha   90.00
_cell.angle_beta   90.00
_cell.angle_gamma   90.00
#
_symmetry.space_group_name_H-M   'P 1'
#
loop_
_entity.id
_entity.type
_entity.pdbx_description
1 polymer ?
#
loop_
_entity_poly.entity_id
_entity_poly.type
_entity_poly.pdbx_seq_one_letter_code
_entity_poly.pdbx_strand_id
1 'polypeptide(L)'
;MIVLATLLTLVNQVSGTPYVPGGDSPAGTDCSGLVSWVANAASDRPVFGSRFDTGNEASALAARGFRPGTAPNALVIGWNGGHTAATLPDGTPVSSGEGGGVHIGGGGAYQPQFTHHMYLPVEPEEAGGEPPAPDAPAVLADAVDPAPPAPAPEPEPVGDPE
;
A
#
# COMPACT_ATOMS: atom_id res chain seq x y z
N MET A 1 -6.16 -1.19 13.59
CA MET A 1 -5.41 0.04 13.90
C MET A 1 -4.07 -0.11 13.23
N ILE A 2 -3.98 0.44 12.03
CA ILE A 2 -2.77 0.40 11.22
C ILE A 2 -1.71 1.29 11.88
N VAL A 3 -0.52 0.73 11.95
CA VAL A 3 0.66 1.33 12.54
C VAL A 3 1.34 2.18 11.46
N LEU A 4 1.82 3.38 11.79
CA LEU A 4 2.51 4.29 10.86
C LEU A 4 3.62 3.56 10.08
N ALA A 5 4.38 2.69 10.74
CA ALA A 5 5.38 1.82 10.13
C ALA A 5 4.86 0.96 8.95
N THR A 6 3.62 0.44 9.03
CA THR A 6 3.03 -0.35 7.95
C THR A 6 2.75 0.51 6.71
N LEU A 7 2.29 1.75 6.92
CA LEU A 7 2.00 2.69 5.83
C LEU A 7 3.29 3.13 5.13
N LEU A 8 4.34 3.43 5.91
CA LEU A 8 5.66 3.77 5.40
C LEU A 8 6.29 2.61 4.62
N THR A 9 6.17 1.39 5.15
CA THR A 9 6.68 0.18 4.48
C THR A 9 5.98 -0.03 3.14
N LEU A 10 4.65 0.11 3.09
CA LEU A 10 3.89 -0.01 1.85
C LEU A 10 4.36 1.03 0.82
N VAL A 11 4.41 2.30 1.21
CA VAL A 11 4.81 3.39 0.32
C VAL A 11 6.23 3.18 -0.21
N ASN A 12 7.15 2.72 0.64
CA ASN A 12 8.51 2.39 0.21
C ASN A 12 8.55 1.19 -0.75
N GLN A 13 7.67 0.20 -0.57
CA GLN A 13 7.56 -0.96 -1.47
C GLN A 13 7.01 -0.60 -2.86
N VAL A 14 6.07 0.35 -2.94
CA VAL A 14 5.45 0.75 -4.22
C VAL A 14 6.16 1.93 -4.89
N SER A 15 7.21 2.48 -4.27
CA SER A 15 8.03 3.52 -4.86
C SER A 15 8.67 3.02 -6.17
N GLY A 16 8.56 3.81 -7.24
CA GLY A 16 9.03 3.44 -8.57
C GLY A 16 8.04 2.62 -9.42
N THR A 17 6.86 2.28 -8.90
CA THR A 17 5.78 1.70 -9.74
C THR A 17 5.43 2.67 -10.87
N PRO A 18 5.42 2.23 -12.14
CA PRO A 18 5.22 3.13 -13.28
C PRO A 18 3.81 3.72 -13.34
N TYR A 19 3.68 4.91 -13.92
CA TYR A 19 2.38 5.54 -14.10
C TYR A 19 1.61 4.85 -15.22
N VAL A 20 0.45 4.29 -14.89
CA VAL A 20 -0.48 3.71 -15.86
C VAL A 20 -1.86 4.30 -15.62
N PRO A 21 -2.45 5.04 -16.57
CA PRO A 21 -3.80 5.59 -16.43
C PRO A 21 -4.82 4.48 -16.14
N GLY A 22 -5.59 4.62 -15.06
CA GLY A 22 -6.54 3.60 -14.59
C GLY A 22 -5.89 2.35 -13.97
N GLY A 23 -4.57 2.36 -13.77
CA GLY A 23 -3.83 1.26 -13.16
C GLY A 23 -4.10 1.13 -11.66
N ASP A 24 -4.22 -0.11 -11.19
CA ASP A 24 -4.45 -0.45 -9.78
C ASP A 24 -3.67 -1.73 -9.41
N SER A 25 -2.43 -1.86 -9.90
CA SER A 25 -1.59 -3.03 -9.59
C SER A 25 -0.11 -2.67 -9.41
N PRO A 26 0.72 -3.57 -8.86
CA PRO A 26 2.17 -3.40 -8.83
C PRO A 26 2.83 -3.19 -10.20
N ALA A 27 2.15 -3.58 -11.30
CA ALA A 27 2.63 -3.36 -12.66
C ALA A 27 2.43 -1.92 -13.16
N GLY A 28 1.65 -1.10 -12.44
CA GLY A 28 1.44 0.31 -12.74
C GLY A 28 0.18 0.89 -12.10
N THR A 29 0.24 2.16 -11.71
CA THR A 29 -0.85 2.87 -11.03
C THR A 29 -0.89 4.34 -11.40
N ASP A 30 -2.09 4.93 -11.43
CA ASP A 30 -2.25 6.37 -11.59
C ASP A 30 -2.28 7.08 -10.23
N CYS A 31 -2.49 8.40 -10.24
CA CYS A 31 -2.55 9.21 -9.03
C CYS A 31 -3.63 8.70 -8.05
N SER A 32 -4.81 8.42 -8.56
CA SER A 32 -5.95 7.92 -7.80
C SER A 32 -5.80 6.48 -7.31
N GLY A 33 -5.16 5.60 -8.09
CA GLY A 33 -4.85 4.23 -7.69
C GLY A 33 -3.87 4.19 -6.52
N LEU A 34 -2.79 4.98 -6.56
CA LEU A 34 -1.86 5.09 -5.44
C LEU A 34 -2.57 5.59 -4.16
N VAL A 35 -3.36 6.66 -4.29
CA VAL A 35 -4.09 7.21 -3.14
C VAL A 35 -5.14 6.24 -2.63
N SER A 36 -5.73 5.41 -3.49
CA SER A 36 -6.61 4.30 -3.10
C SER A 36 -5.89 3.28 -2.22
N TRP A 37 -4.67 2.89 -2.58
CA TRP A 37 -3.87 1.95 -1.78
C TRP A 37 -3.52 2.51 -0.41
N VAL A 38 -3.07 3.76 -0.37
CA VAL A 38 -2.72 4.47 0.87
C VAL A 38 -3.94 4.59 1.77
N ALA A 39 -5.10 4.98 1.22
CA ALA A 39 -6.34 5.12 1.98
C ALA A 39 -6.91 3.76 2.44
N ASN A 40 -6.79 2.71 1.62
CA ASN A 40 -7.20 1.35 2.00
C ASN A 40 -6.33 0.83 3.14
N ALA A 41 -5.01 0.91 2.99
CA ALA A 41 -4.07 0.53 4.03
C ALA A 41 -4.38 1.27 5.33
N ALA A 42 -4.51 2.60 5.30
CA ALA A 42 -4.76 3.38 6.50
C ALA A 42 -6.13 3.09 7.17
N SER A 43 -7.09 2.50 6.45
CA SER A 43 -8.42 2.14 6.97
C SER A 43 -8.62 0.65 7.24
N ASP A 44 -7.51 -0.10 7.43
CA ASP A 44 -7.52 -1.55 7.69
C ASP A 44 -8.24 -2.35 6.58
N ARG A 45 -8.15 -1.90 5.32
CA ARG A 45 -8.72 -2.56 4.13
C ARG A 45 -7.62 -3.18 3.26
N PRO A 46 -7.93 -4.22 2.46
CA PRO A 46 -6.97 -4.77 1.50
C PRO A 46 -6.49 -3.68 0.54
N VAL A 47 -5.16 -3.56 0.37
CA VAL A 47 -4.50 -2.48 -0.37
C VAL A 47 -5.06 -2.36 -1.80
N PHE A 48 -5.11 -3.48 -2.53
CA PHE A 48 -5.67 -3.60 -3.89
C PHE A 48 -7.17 -3.98 -3.89
N GLY A 49 -7.85 -3.89 -2.74
CA GLY A 49 -9.22 -4.38 -2.60
C GLY A 49 -10.28 -3.45 -3.17
N SER A 50 -9.99 -2.15 -3.28
CA SER A 50 -10.94 -1.18 -3.83
C SER A 50 -10.25 0.09 -4.33
N ARG A 51 -10.51 0.47 -5.59
CA ARG A 51 -10.07 1.73 -6.18
C ARG A 51 -11.15 2.80 -6.14
N PHE A 52 -10.72 4.05 -6.13
CA PHE A 52 -11.53 5.23 -6.41
C PHE A 52 -10.78 6.16 -7.35
N ASP A 53 -11.47 7.16 -7.87
CA ASP A 53 -10.94 8.17 -8.79
C ASP A 53 -11.28 9.56 -8.24
N THR A 54 -10.67 10.63 -8.77
CA THR A 54 -10.92 12.01 -8.29
C THR A 54 -12.40 12.43 -8.32
N GLY A 55 -13.20 11.82 -9.19
CA GLY A 55 -14.64 12.06 -9.31
C GLY A 55 -15.48 11.53 -8.14
N ASN A 56 -15.02 10.52 -7.40
CA ASN A 56 -15.73 9.96 -6.24
C ASN A 56 -14.89 9.94 -4.94
N GLU A 57 -13.69 10.50 -4.98
CA GLU A 57 -12.70 10.51 -3.91
C GLU A 57 -13.27 10.98 -2.56
N ALA A 58 -14.03 12.08 -2.53
CA ALA A 58 -14.65 12.59 -1.31
C ALA A 58 -15.50 11.53 -0.57
N SER A 59 -16.36 10.84 -1.32
CA SER A 59 -17.26 9.82 -0.76
C SER A 59 -16.50 8.55 -0.39
N ALA A 60 -15.50 8.19 -1.21
CA ALA A 60 -14.65 7.04 -0.97
C ALA A 60 -13.80 7.20 0.30
N LEU A 61 -13.23 8.38 0.53
CA LEU A 61 -12.46 8.71 1.73
C LEU A 61 -13.36 8.79 2.96
N ALA A 62 -14.53 9.40 2.86
CA ALA A 62 -15.52 9.41 3.95
C ALA A 62 -15.92 7.99 4.39
N ALA A 63 -16.14 7.08 3.44
CA ALA A 63 -16.42 5.67 3.71
C ALA A 63 -15.25 4.91 4.36
N ARG A 64 -14.05 5.50 4.36
CA ARG A 64 -12.82 5.01 5.01
C ARG A 64 -12.52 5.74 6.32
N GLY A 65 -13.44 6.58 6.80
CA GLY A 65 -13.32 7.29 8.08
C GLY A 65 -12.53 8.60 8.00
N PHE A 66 -12.15 9.05 6.80
CA PHE A 66 -11.50 10.35 6.64
C PHE A 66 -12.49 11.49 6.96
N ARG A 67 -11.93 12.60 7.43
CA ARG A 67 -12.65 13.81 7.81
C ARG A 67 -12.26 14.97 6.89
N PRO A 68 -13.17 15.91 6.58
CA PRO A 68 -12.85 17.11 5.80
C PRO A 68 -11.74 17.95 6.43
N GLY A 69 -10.83 18.47 5.60
CA GLY A 69 -9.76 19.38 5.99
C GLY A 69 -8.39 18.70 6.11
N THR A 70 -7.52 19.28 6.93
CA THR A 70 -6.17 18.78 7.22
C THR A 70 -5.95 18.75 8.74
N ALA A 71 -5.01 17.93 9.19
CA ALA A 71 -4.60 17.88 10.58
C ALA A 71 -3.10 17.58 10.68
N PRO A 72 -2.41 18.09 11.72
CA PRO A 72 -1.04 17.71 11.99
C PRO A 72 -0.95 16.23 12.37
N ASN A 73 0.17 15.59 12.05
CA ASN A 73 0.45 14.19 12.38
C ASN A 73 -0.66 13.21 11.88
N ALA A 74 -1.34 13.56 10.80
CA ALA A 74 -2.41 12.77 10.20
C ALA A 74 -2.03 12.39 8.77
N LEU A 75 -2.63 11.32 8.26
CA LEU A 75 -2.59 11.06 6.83
C LEU A 75 -3.51 12.07 6.15
N VAL A 76 -2.96 12.92 5.30
CA VAL A 76 -3.70 13.95 4.56
C VAL A 76 -3.71 13.61 3.09
N ILE A 77 -4.86 13.76 2.44
CA ILE A 77 -5.04 13.57 1.00
C ILE A 77 -5.61 14.86 0.43
N GLY A 78 -4.97 15.36 -0.62
CA GLY A 78 -5.36 16.55 -1.36
C GLY A 78 -5.64 16.20 -2.80
N TRP A 79 -6.74 16.72 -3.36
CA TRP A 79 -7.10 16.45 -4.75
C TRP A 79 -7.84 17.61 -5.42
N ASN A 80 -7.91 17.54 -6.75
CA ASN A 80 -8.74 18.37 -7.61
C ASN A 80 -9.42 17.51 -8.69
N GLY A 81 -9.98 18.11 -9.74
CA GLY A 81 -10.69 17.37 -10.79
C GLY A 81 -9.86 16.39 -11.62
N GLY A 82 -8.51 16.44 -11.55
CA GLY A 82 -7.64 15.61 -12.39
C GLY A 82 -6.39 15.06 -11.72
N HIS A 83 -6.13 15.40 -10.46
CA HIS A 83 -4.95 14.92 -9.74
C HIS A 83 -5.23 14.78 -8.25
N THR A 84 -4.55 13.82 -7.61
CA THR A 84 -4.58 13.58 -6.17
C THR A 84 -3.20 13.15 -5.68
N ALA A 85 -2.86 13.53 -4.45
CA ALA A 85 -1.65 13.11 -3.76
C ALA A 85 -1.88 13.03 -2.24
N ALA A 86 -0.99 12.31 -1.56
CA ALA A 86 -1.05 12.10 -0.12
C ALA A 86 0.17 12.72 0.59
N THR A 87 0.00 13.04 1.86
CA THR A 87 1.07 13.33 2.81
C THR A 87 0.86 12.45 4.03
N LEU A 88 1.87 11.64 4.34
CA LEU A 88 1.85 10.72 5.47
C LEU A 88 1.92 11.47 6.81
N PRO A 89 1.57 10.80 7.94
CA PRO A 89 1.59 11.41 9.27
C PRO A 89 2.94 12.01 9.70
N ASP A 90 4.05 11.48 9.20
CA ASP A 90 5.41 11.98 9.42
C ASP A 90 5.76 13.20 8.55
N GLY A 91 4.83 13.65 7.70
CA GLY A 91 5.02 14.72 6.74
C GLY A 91 5.57 14.26 5.39
N THR A 92 5.84 12.96 5.20
CA THR A 92 6.39 12.44 3.94
C THR A 92 5.36 12.58 2.80
N PRO A 93 5.67 13.34 1.73
CA PRO A 93 4.78 13.49 0.59
C PRO A 93 4.88 12.28 -0.35
N VAL A 94 3.74 11.86 -0.90
CA VAL A 94 3.60 10.68 -1.75
C VAL A 94 2.65 11.00 -2.90
N SER A 95 3.10 10.78 -4.13
CA SER A 95 2.34 11.11 -5.35
C SER A 95 2.62 10.12 -6.47
N SER A 96 1.68 9.95 -7.40
CA SER A 96 1.92 9.25 -8.67
C SER A 96 1.58 10.17 -9.85
N GLY A 97 2.46 10.22 -10.84
CA GLY A 97 2.26 10.98 -12.09
C GLY A 97 3.07 12.28 -12.20
N GLU A 98 3.61 12.78 -11.10
CA GLU A 98 4.49 13.98 -11.06
C GLU A 98 5.95 13.65 -11.40
N GLY A 99 6.15 12.73 -12.34
CA GLY A 99 7.46 12.15 -12.67
C GLY A 99 7.42 10.75 -13.30
N GLY A 100 6.25 10.33 -13.84
CA GLY A 100 6.13 9.06 -14.58
C GLY A 100 5.88 7.82 -13.72
N GLY A 101 5.57 7.96 -12.43
CA GLY A 101 5.26 6.84 -11.55
C GLY A 101 4.99 7.28 -10.12
N VAL A 102 4.90 6.32 -9.21
CA VAL A 102 4.83 6.52 -7.76
C VAL A 102 6.18 7.02 -7.26
N HIS A 103 6.17 8.15 -6.57
CA HIS A 103 7.35 8.78 -6.01
C HIS A 103 7.10 9.22 -4.57
N ILE A 104 8.13 9.04 -3.74
CA ILE A 104 8.23 9.62 -2.41
C ILE A 104 9.02 10.93 -2.54
N GLY A 105 8.48 12.03 -2.02
CA GLY A 105 9.03 13.36 -2.24
C GLY A 105 8.11 14.24 -3.11
N GLY A 106 8.35 15.55 -3.11
CA GLY A 106 7.56 16.52 -3.86
C GLY A 106 6.52 17.26 -3.01
N GLY A 107 5.42 17.72 -3.63
CA GLY A 107 4.46 18.60 -2.97
C GLY A 107 3.43 17.92 -2.07
N GLY A 108 3.18 16.61 -2.26
CA GLY A 108 2.21 15.83 -1.47
C GLY A 108 0.81 16.43 -1.48
N ALA A 109 0.04 16.21 -0.41
CA ALA A 109 -1.34 16.71 -0.29
C ALA A 109 -1.48 18.23 -0.12
N TYR A 110 -0.39 18.97 0.07
CA TYR A 110 -0.42 20.43 0.36
C TYR A 110 -0.11 21.30 -0.87
N GLN A 111 -0.15 20.72 -2.06
CA GLN A 111 0.09 21.48 -3.28
C GLN A 111 -1.00 22.54 -3.50
N PRO A 112 -0.64 23.75 -3.98
CA PRO A 112 -1.58 24.85 -4.17
C PRO A 112 -2.67 24.58 -5.21
N GLN A 113 -2.51 23.53 -6.04
CA GLN A 113 -3.47 23.12 -7.06
C GLN A 113 -4.66 22.32 -6.49
N PHE A 114 -4.59 21.83 -5.25
CA PHE A 114 -5.66 21.03 -4.67
C PHE A 114 -6.73 21.91 -4.03
N THR A 115 -7.97 21.67 -4.42
CA THR A 115 -9.15 22.40 -3.94
C THR A 115 -9.91 21.64 -2.86
N HIS A 116 -9.59 20.35 -2.67
CA HIS A 116 -10.22 19.49 -1.69
C HIS A 116 -9.16 18.80 -0.85
N HIS A 117 -9.47 18.64 0.45
CA HIS A 117 -8.59 17.98 1.39
C HIS A 117 -9.41 17.15 2.38
N MET A 118 -8.92 15.96 2.69
CA MET A 118 -9.42 15.13 3.78
C MET A 118 -8.26 14.49 4.52
N TYR A 119 -8.46 14.22 5.81
CA TYR A 119 -7.45 13.62 6.66
C TYR A 119 -8.01 12.43 7.44
N LEU A 120 -7.13 11.48 7.75
CA LEU A 120 -7.38 10.42 8.69
C LEU A 120 -6.40 10.56 9.86
N PRO A 121 -6.89 10.75 11.11
CA PRO A 121 -6.04 10.67 12.28
C PRO A 121 -5.36 9.30 12.32
N VAL A 122 -4.04 9.29 12.36
CA VAL A 122 -3.25 8.09 12.63
C VAL A 122 -2.65 8.30 14.00
N GLU A 123 -2.76 7.34 14.89
CA GLU A 123 -2.08 7.44 16.17
C GLU A 123 -0.58 7.36 15.90
N PRO A 124 0.20 8.40 16.29
CA PRO A 124 1.64 8.27 16.25
C PRO A 124 2.00 7.09 17.15
N GLU A 125 2.82 6.19 16.66
CA GLU A 125 3.45 5.21 17.54
C GLU A 125 4.12 6.02 18.67
N GLU A 126 3.55 5.99 19.87
CA GLU A 126 4.37 6.28 21.04
C GLU A 126 5.48 5.23 20.98
N ALA A 127 6.69 5.68 20.69
CA ALA A 127 7.92 4.91 20.70
C ALA A 127 8.25 4.42 22.13
N GLY A 128 7.31 3.69 22.74
CA GLY A 128 7.35 3.08 24.06
C GLY A 128 6.97 1.60 24.05
N GLY A 129 6.67 1.04 22.86
CA GLY A 129 6.71 -0.40 22.63
C GLY A 129 8.04 -0.75 21.97
N GLU A 130 8.84 -1.55 22.67
CA GLU A 130 10.14 -2.07 22.24
C GLU A 130 10.19 -2.38 20.72
N PRO A 131 11.22 -1.93 19.97
CA PRO A 131 11.36 -2.33 18.57
C PRO A 131 11.36 -3.86 18.51
N PRO A 132 10.61 -4.49 17.59
CA PRO A 132 10.64 -5.94 17.48
C PRO A 132 12.10 -6.35 17.23
N ALA A 133 12.61 -7.20 18.12
CA ALA A 133 13.95 -7.77 17.98
C ALA A 133 14.10 -8.33 16.55
N PRO A 134 15.25 -8.11 15.90
CA PRO A 134 15.45 -8.47 14.51
C PRO A 134 15.64 -9.99 14.35
N ASP A 135 14.60 -10.79 14.60
CA ASP A 135 14.63 -12.26 14.43
C ASP A 135 13.25 -12.91 14.30
N ALA A 136 12.27 -12.22 13.70
CA ALA A 136 11.02 -12.86 13.28
C ALA A 136 10.92 -12.85 11.74
N PRO A 137 11.15 -13.99 11.06
CA PRO A 137 10.87 -14.06 9.63
C PRO A 137 9.38 -13.79 9.41
N ALA A 138 9.09 -12.77 8.60
CA ALA A 138 7.75 -12.48 8.10
C ALA A 138 7.26 -13.71 7.32
N VAL A 139 6.39 -14.49 7.95
CA VAL A 139 5.65 -15.56 7.27
C VAL A 139 4.59 -14.92 6.39
N LEU A 140 4.95 -14.73 5.12
CA LEU A 140 4.02 -14.55 4.02
C LEU A 140 3.12 -15.79 3.95
N ALA A 141 1.91 -15.70 4.53
CA ALA A 141 0.83 -16.62 4.21
C ALA A 141 0.34 -16.29 2.79
N ASP A 142 0.94 -16.94 1.80
CA ASP A 142 0.27 -17.75 0.77
C ASP A 142 1.31 -18.11 -0.31
N ALA A 143 2.08 -19.15 -0.05
CA ALA A 143 2.81 -19.87 -1.08
C ALA A 143 2.26 -21.29 -1.07
N VAL A 144 1.40 -21.58 -2.04
CA VAL A 144 1.02 -22.95 -2.42
C VAL A 144 2.30 -23.77 -2.62
N ASP A 145 2.46 -24.75 -1.73
CA ASP A 145 3.56 -25.71 -1.69
C ASP A 145 3.65 -26.47 -3.03
N PRO A 146 4.81 -26.53 -3.72
CA PRO A 146 4.98 -27.47 -4.81
C PRO A 146 5.08 -28.89 -4.25
N ALA A 147 4.16 -29.77 -4.66
CA ALA A 147 4.12 -31.16 -4.23
C ALA A 147 5.49 -31.88 -4.37
N PRO A 148 5.88 -32.72 -3.40
CA PRO A 148 7.16 -33.43 -3.44
C PRO A 148 7.20 -34.44 -4.59
N PRO A 149 8.36 -34.64 -5.25
CA PRO A 149 8.52 -35.69 -6.24
C PRO A 149 8.41 -37.08 -5.58
N ALA A 150 7.77 -38.01 -6.28
CA ALA A 150 7.57 -39.38 -5.82
C ALA A 150 8.91 -40.11 -5.59
N PRO A 151 8.98 -41.04 -4.62
CA PRO A 151 10.19 -41.83 -4.38
C PRO A 151 10.46 -42.79 -5.54
N ALA A 152 11.74 -42.95 -5.87
CA ALA A 152 12.23 -43.93 -6.83
C ALA A 152 11.97 -45.38 -6.32
N PRO A 153 11.65 -46.34 -7.22
CA PRO A 153 11.57 -47.74 -6.85
C PRO A 153 12.97 -48.38 -6.81
N GLU A 154 13.23 -49.21 -5.80
CA GLU A 154 14.44 -50.05 -5.69
C GLU A 154 14.06 -51.36 -4.97
N PRO A 155 14.81 -52.46 -5.17
CA PRO A 155 14.95 -53.28 -6.37
C PRO A 155 14.24 -54.66 -6.21
N GLU A 156 13.84 -55.31 -7.31
CA GLU A 156 13.31 -56.69 -7.24
C GLU A 156 14.44 -57.74 -7.28
N PRO A 157 14.41 -58.77 -6.42
CA PRO A 157 15.37 -59.87 -6.48
C PRO A 157 15.09 -60.77 -7.69
N VAL A 158 16.11 -61.01 -8.50
CA VAL A 158 16.10 -62.04 -9.56
C VAL A 158 15.95 -63.41 -8.90
N GLY A 159 14.75 -63.98 -9.02
CA GLY A 159 14.49 -65.39 -8.79
C GLY A 159 14.92 -66.20 -10.03
N ASP A 160 15.73 -67.22 -9.77
CA ASP A 160 16.25 -68.21 -10.72
C ASP A 160 15.13 -69.09 -11.29
N PRO A 161 15.15 -69.47 -12.59
CA PRO A 161 14.32 -70.58 -13.07
C PRO A 161 15.16 -71.82 -13.44
N GLU A 162 14.65 -72.97 -13.00
CA GLU A 162 14.97 -74.34 -13.46
C GLU A 162 14.94 -74.52 -15.00
#